data_AF-A0A929UWP9-F1
#
_entry.id   AF-A0A929UWP9-F1
#
_cell.length_a   1.000
_cell.length_b   1.000
_cell.length_c   1.000
_cell.angle_alpha   90.00
_cell.angle_beta   90.00
_cell.angle_gamma   90.00
#
_symmetry.space_group_name_H-M   'P 1'
#
loop_
_entity.id
_entity.type
_entity.pdbx_description
1 polymer ?
#
loop_
_entity_poly.entity_id
_entity_poly.type
_entity_poly.pdbx_seq_one_letter_code
_entity_poly.pdbx_strand_id
1 'polypeptide(L)' 'MDRVNILLWAVTASLEMHPDRSLDERTLPADLCPHERKELLARLTRMGFYAYIREFFTSGQIGIVLVTERQK' A
#
# COMPACT_ATOMS: atom_id res chain seq x y z
N MET A 1 4.81 16.77 -6.10
CA MET A 1 5.21 15.65 -5.23
C MET A 1 4.71 14.39 -5.91
N ASP A 2 5.55 13.38 -6.10
CA ASP A 2 5.22 12.14 -6.82
C ASP A 2 4.16 11.30 -6.05
N ARG A 3 3.21 10.68 -6.76
CA ARG A 3 2.06 10.00 -6.14
C ARG A 3 2.48 8.78 -5.31
N VAL A 4 3.47 8.03 -5.81
CA VAL A 4 4.03 6.87 -5.08
C VAL A 4 4.67 7.34 -3.78
N ASN A 5 5.39 8.47 -3.80
CA ASN A 5 5.96 9.06 -2.59
C ASN A 5 4.89 9.50 -1.57
N ILE A 6 3.77 10.08 -2.02
CA ILE A 6 2.65 10.44 -1.11
C ILE A 6 2.09 9.18 -0.44
N LEU A 7 1.85 8.12 -1.22
CA LEU A 7 1.32 6.85 -0.72
C LEU A 7 2.29 6.18 0.26
N LEU A 8 3.57 6.13 -0.08
CA LEU A 8 4.61 5.59 0.78
C LEU A 8 4.67 6.31 2.12
N TRP A 9 4.76 7.64 2.10
CA TRP A 9 4.82 8.43 3.32
C TRP A 9 3.62 8.15 4.23
N ALA A 10 2.43 8.11 3.62
CA ALA A 10 1.21 7.95 4.38
C ALA A 10 1.03 6.50 4.92
N VAL A 11 1.57 5.48 4.24
CA VAL A 11 1.61 4.08 4.72
C VAL A 11 2.64 3.92 5.84
N THR A 12 3.86 4.45 5.65
CA THR A 12 4.91 4.41 6.68
C THR A 12 4.46 5.12 7.95
N ALA A 13 3.86 6.30 7.84
CA ALA A 13 3.33 7.03 8.99
C ALA A 13 2.25 6.21 9.75
N SER A 14 1.38 5.50 9.04
CA SER A 14 0.35 4.63 9.66
C SER A 14 0.98 3.50 10.47
N LEU A 15 1.96 2.82 9.89
CA LEU A 15 2.68 1.70 10.51
C LEU A 15 3.58 2.13 11.67
N GLU A 16 4.14 3.35 11.62
CA GLU A 16 4.91 3.92 12.72
C GLU A 16 4.04 4.35 13.90
N MET A 17 2.84 4.90 13.63
CA MET A 17 1.89 5.30 14.67
C MET A 17 1.24 4.12 15.40
N HIS A 18 1.23 2.94 14.79
CA HIS A 18 0.60 1.74 15.35
C HIS A 18 1.58 0.56 15.39
N PRO A 19 2.59 0.57 16.29
CA PRO A 19 3.58 -0.50 16.38
C PRO A 19 2.97 -1.86 16.71
N ASP A 20 1.82 -1.90 17.37
CA ASP A 20 1.05 -3.12 17.67
C ASP A 20 0.23 -3.66 16.48
N ARG A 21 0.01 -2.84 15.44
CA ARG A 21 -0.65 -3.32 14.21
C ARG A 21 0.40 -3.96 13.32
N SER A 22 0.34 -5.27 13.20
CA SER A 22 1.13 -5.99 12.21
C SER A 22 0.67 -5.71 10.79
N LEU A 23 -0.60 -5.34 10.57
CA LEU A 23 -1.24 -5.20 9.26
C LEU A 23 -1.87 -3.80 9.09
N ASP A 24 -1.57 -3.12 7.98
CA ASP A 24 -2.22 -1.90 7.50
C ASP A 24 -2.86 -2.16 6.13
N GLU A 25 -4.16 -1.86 6.01
CA GLU A 25 -4.90 -1.96 4.76
C GLU A 25 -5.34 -0.56 4.32
N ARG A 26 -5.02 -0.20 3.08
CA ARG A 26 -5.33 1.12 2.55
C ARG A 26 -5.87 1.08 1.13
N THR A 27 -6.97 1.78 0.90
CA THR A 27 -7.50 1.98 -0.45
C THR A 27 -6.53 2.78 -1.31
N LEU A 28 -6.20 2.24 -2.48
CA LEU A 28 -5.41 2.90 -3.50
C LEU A 28 -6.31 3.58 -4.53
N PRO A 29 -5.82 4.65 -5.19
CA PRO A 29 -6.44 5.20 -6.39
C PRO A 29 -6.65 4.11 -7.45
N ALA A 30 -7.85 4.06 -8.05
CA ALA A 30 -8.19 3.08 -9.07
C ALA A 30 -7.36 3.27 -10.36
N ASP A 31 -6.87 4.50 -10.63
CA ASP A 31 -6.07 4.84 -11.79
C ASP A 31 -4.56 4.61 -11.62
N LEU A 32 -4.12 3.99 -10.51
CA LEU A 32 -2.69 3.72 -10.30
C LEU A 32 -2.16 2.81 -11.41
N CYS A 33 -1.19 3.31 -12.19
CA CYS A 33 -0.64 2.59 -13.32
C CYS A 33 0.19 1.39 -12.84
N PRO A 34 0.36 0.34 -13.66
CA PRO A 34 1.16 -0.83 -13.30
C PRO A 34 2.59 -0.49 -12.85
N HIS A 35 3.20 0.55 -13.44
CA HIS A 35 4.53 1.03 -13.03
C HIS A 35 4.52 1.59 -11.60
N GLU A 36 3.56 2.44 -11.26
CA GLU A 36 3.42 3.03 -9.92
C GLU A 36 3.15 1.96 -8.86
N ARG A 37 2.30 0.97 -9.19
CA ARG A 37 2.03 -0.18 -8.31
C ARG A 37 3.29 -0.97 -8.02
N LYS A 38 4.08 -1.26 -9.07
CA LYS A 38 5.35 -1.99 -8.95
C LYS A 38 6.37 -1.21 -8.13
N GLU A 39 6.50 0.09 -8.37
CA GLU A 39 7.42 0.95 -7.62
C GLU A 39 7.04 1.00 -6.14
N LEU A 40 5.75 1.20 -5.85
CA LEU A 40 5.21 1.23 -4.49
C LEU A 40 5.56 -0.04 -3.72
N LEU A 41 5.26 -1.21 -4.30
CA LEU A 41 5.56 -2.51 -3.70
C LEU A 41 7.07 -2.71 -3.50
N ALA A 42 7.89 -2.41 -4.51
CA ALA A 42 9.34 -2.57 -4.42
C ALA A 42 9.96 -1.72 -3.30
N ARG A 43 9.47 -0.48 -3.14
CA ARG A 43 9.96 0.44 -2.11
C ARG A 43 9.52 0.01 -0.71
N LEU A 44 8.28 -0.47 -0.53
CA LEU A 44 7.81 -1.03 0.74
C LEU A 44 8.64 -2.26 1.16
N THR A 45 8.89 -3.17 0.21
CA THR A 45 9.78 -4.33 0.45
C THR A 45 11.18 -3.92 0.87
N ARG A 46 11.76 -2.91 0.22
CA ARG A 46 13.09 -2.38 0.58
C ARG A 46 13.13 -1.75 1.98
N MET A 47 12.00 -1.27 2.48
CA MET A 47 11.86 -0.73 3.84
C MET A 47 11.59 -1.81 4.90
N GLY A 48 11.53 -3.10 4.52
CA GLY A 48 11.32 -4.22 5.45
C GLY A 48 9.85 -4.58 5.67
N PHE A 49 8.94 -4.12 4.81
CA PHE A 49 7.52 -4.48 4.87
C PHE A 49 7.20 -5.57 3.85
N TYR A 50 6.36 -6.53 4.21
CA TYR A 50 5.66 -7.37 3.27
C TYR A 50 4.48 -6.58 2.69
N ALA A 51 4.40 -6.42 1.38
CA ALA A 51 3.35 -5.62 0.75
C ALA A 51 2.75 -6.35 -0.46
N TYR A 52 1.43 -6.30 -0.59
CA TYR A 52 0.73 -6.79 -1.77
C TYR A 52 -0.52 -5.94 -2.07
N ILE A 53 -0.98 -5.98 -3.31
CA ILE A 53 -2.21 -5.30 -3.74
C ILE A 53 -3.31 -6.34 -3.88
N ARG A 54 -4.46 -6.08 -3.24
CA ARG A 54 -5.68 -6.86 -3.36
C ARG A 54 -6.70 -6.04 -4.15
N GLU A 55 -7.17 -6.60 -5.26
CA GLU A 55 -8.28 -6.05 -6.03
C GLU A 55 -9.57 -6.76 -5.62
N PHE A 56 -10.65 -6.01 -5.44
CA PHE A 56 -11.96 -6.55 -5.12
C PHE A 56 -13.03 -5.89 -5.97
N PHE A 57 -14.09 -6.64 -6.24
CA PHE A 57 -15.18 -6.21 -7.11
C PHE A 57 -16.45 -6.12 -6.28
N THR A 58 -17.02 -4.93 -6.18
CA THR A 58 -18.32 -4.70 -5.51
C THR A 58 -19.26 -3.99 -6.47
N SER A 59 -20.41 -4.59 -6.76
CA SER A 59 -21.56 -4.02 -7.49
C SER A 59 -21.22 -2.94 -8.53
N GLY A 60 -20.30 -3.26 -9.46
CA GLY A 60 -19.93 -2.39 -10.59
C GLY A 60 -18.70 -1.51 -10.41
N GLN A 61 -17.98 -1.61 -9.29
CA GLN A 61 -16.74 -0.86 -9.03
C GLN A 61 -15.58 -1.81 -8.69
N ILE A 62 -14.41 -1.48 -9.23
CA ILE A 62 -13.14 -2.13 -8.88
C ILE A 62 -12.52 -1.32 -7.74
N GLY A 63 -12.45 -1.95 -6.56
CA GLY A 63 -11.69 -1.43 -5.43
C GLY A 63 -10.28 -2.02 -5.42
N ILE A 64 -9.30 -1.19 -5.07
CA ILE A 64 -7.90 -1.60 -4.96
C ILE A 64 -7.44 -1.25 -3.56
N VAL A 65 -6.89 -2.24 -2.84
CA VAL A 65 -6.32 -2.04 -1.51
C VAL A 65 -4.88 -2.50 -1.51
N LEU A 66 -4.01 -1.64 -0.99
CA LEU A 66 -2.67 -2.01 -0.57
C LEU A 66 -2.77 -2.64 0.82
N VAL A 67 -2.23 -3.83 0.95
CA VAL A 67 -2.04 -4.50 2.23
C VAL A 67 -0.55 -4.48 2.53
N THR A 68 -0.20 -3.98 3.71
CA THR A 68 1.18 -3.93 4.21
C THR A 68 1.29 -4.55 5.57
N GLU A 69 2.30 -5.37 5.76
CA GLU A 69 2.63 -6.03 7.03
C GLU A 69 4.11 -5.85 7.36
N ARG A 70 4.43 -5.68 8.64
CA ARG A 70 5.83 -5.63 9.09
C ARG A 70 6.40 -7.05 9.11
N GLN A 71 7.55 -7.26 8.46
CA GLN A 71 8.26 -8.54 8.59
C GLN A 71 8.75 -8.68 10.04
N LYS A 72 8.34 -9.77 10.71
CA LYS A 72 8.80 -10.10 12.07
C LYS A 72 10.25 -10.57 12.07
#